data_AF-A0A833Z7Q0-F1
#
_entry.id   AF-A0A833Z7Q0-F1
#
_cell.length_a   1.000
_cell.length_b   1.000
_cell.length_c   1.000
_cell.angle_alpha   90.00
_cell.angle_beta   90.00
_cell.angle_gamma   90.00
#
_symmetry.space_group_name_H-M   'P 1'
#
loop_
_entity.id
_entity.type
_entity.pdbx_description
1 polymer ?
#
loop_
_entity_poly.entity_id
_entity_poly.type
_entity_poly.pdbx_seq_one_letter_code
_entity_poly.pdbx_strand_id
1 'polypeptide(L)'
;MQGRTYAMRVLFPGIEDHPVLKEMEVQANVEKSLTLFGQLLTKKHFLLTFIRTLEAQRSFSMRDRGNVASLIMTALQGEMEYATGVLKQLLSDLIEKNLESKNHPKLLLRRTESVAEKMLTNWFTFLLYKFLKECAGEPLFMLYCAIKQQMEKGPIDAITGEARYSLSEDKLIRQQIDYKMLTLNCVNPENENAPEVPVKGLNCDTVTQVKEKLLDAVYKGVPYSQRPKAGDMDLEWRQGRMARIILQDEDVTTKIDNDWKRLNTLAHYQVTDGSSVALVPKQTSAYNISNSSTFTKSLSRYESMLRTASSPDSLRSRTPMITPDLESGTKLWHLVKNHDHLDQREGDRGSKMVSEIYLTRLLATKGTLQKFVDDLFETIFSTAHRGSALPLAIKYMFDFLDEQADQHQIHDSDVRHTWKSNCLPLRFWVNVIKNPQFVFDIHKSSITDACLSVVAQTFMDSCSTSEHKLGKDSPSNKLLYAKDIPNYKSWVERYYADIAKMPAISDQDMSAYLAEQSRLHLSQFNSMSALHEIYSYITKYKDEILTALEKDEQARRQRLRSKLEQVVDTMALSS
;
A
#
# COMPACT_ATOMS: atom_id res chain seq x y z
N MET A 1 -3.02 -5.13 -14.42
CA MET A 1 -2.72 -6.22 -13.47
C MET A 1 -3.95 -7.13 -13.35
N GLN A 2 -3.78 -8.45 -13.15
CA GLN A 2 -4.91 -9.37 -12.93
C GLN A 2 -5.55 -9.14 -11.54
N GLY A 3 -6.87 -9.33 -11.42
CA GLY A 3 -7.61 -9.12 -10.16
C GLY A 3 -7.10 -9.96 -9.00
N ARG A 4 -6.61 -11.17 -9.29
CA ARG A 4 -5.97 -12.08 -8.32
C ARG A 4 -4.78 -11.41 -7.60
N THR A 5 -3.84 -10.81 -8.34
CA THR A 5 -2.65 -10.19 -7.75
C THR A 5 -3.00 -8.95 -6.93
N TYR A 6 -3.97 -8.16 -7.40
CA TYR A 6 -4.51 -7.03 -6.64
C TYR A 6 -5.10 -7.47 -5.30
N ALA A 7 -6.00 -8.44 -5.32
CA ALA A 7 -6.62 -8.97 -4.11
C ALA A 7 -5.57 -9.52 -3.14
N MET A 8 -4.58 -10.27 -3.62
CA MET A 8 -3.47 -10.75 -2.77
C MET A 8 -2.72 -9.62 -2.06
N ARG A 9 -2.33 -8.58 -2.80
CA ARG A 9 -1.56 -7.45 -2.25
C ARG A 9 -2.34 -6.69 -1.18
N VAL A 10 -3.67 -6.70 -1.24
CA VAL A 10 -4.55 -6.05 -0.24
C VAL A 10 -4.88 -6.95 0.95
N LEU A 11 -5.19 -8.23 0.70
CA LEU A 11 -5.58 -9.20 1.72
C LEU A 11 -4.38 -9.62 2.58
N PHE A 12 -3.22 -9.80 1.95
CA PHE A 12 -1.98 -10.30 2.56
C PHE A 12 -0.80 -9.37 2.21
N PRO A 13 -0.81 -8.12 2.72
CA PRO A 13 0.21 -7.13 2.37
C PRO A 13 1.61 -7.58 2.81
N GLY A 14 2.58 -7.47 1.90
CA GLY A 14 3.97 -7.84 2.16
C GLY A 14 4.32 -9.32 1.99
N ILE A 15 3.36 -10.16 1.58
CA ILE A 15 3.58 -11.60 1.33
C ILE A 15 3.53 -11.87 -0.18
N GLU A 16 4.69 -12.11 -0.80
CA GLU A 16 4.79 -12.37 -2.25
C GLU A 16 4.38 -13.81 -2.62
N ASP A 17 4.74 -14.80 -1.78
CA ASP A 17 4.53 -16.24 -2.03
C ASP A 17 3.53 -16.89 -1.05
N HIS A 18 2.30 -16.36 -0.98
CA HIS A 18 1.30 -16.87 -0.04
C HIS A 18 0.82 -18.29 -0.42
N PRO A 19 0.63 -19.22 0.55
CA PRO A 19 0.15 -20.59 0.29
C PRO A 19 -1.15 -20.69 -0.52
N VAL A 20 -2.06 -19.71 -0.35
CA VAL A 20 -3.33 -19.63 -1.12
C VAL A 20 -3.16 -19.43 -2.62
N LEU A 21 -1.94 -19.16 -3.08
CA LEU A 21 -1.61 -19.06 -4.50
C LEU A 21 -1.10 -20.37 -5.11
N LYS A 22 -0.68 -21.32 -4.28
CA LYS A 22 -0.04 -22.56 -4.69
C LYS A 22 -1.03 -23.72 -4.63
N GLU A 23 -0.85 -24.69 -5.51
CA GLU A 23 -1.49 -26.00 -5.33
C GLU A 23 -0.94 -26.65 -4.07
N MET A 24 -1.82 -27.28 -3.31
CA MET A 24 -1.45 -27.94 -2.06
C MET A 24 -1.51 -29.44 -2.30
N GLU A 25 -0.35 -30.08 -2.37
CA GLU A 25 -0.27 -31.54 -2.38
C GLU A 25 -0.55 -32.04 -0.95
N VAL A 26 -1.73 -32.64 -0.75
CA VAL A 26 -2.15 -33.19 0.54
C VAL A 26 -2.43 -34.67 0.43
N GLN A 27 -2.15 -35.39 1.52
CA GLN A 27 -2.60 -36.76 1.68
C GLN A 27 -4.13 -36.82 1.66
N ALA A 28 -4.71 -37.92 1.15
CA ALA A 28 -6.16 -38.07 0.97
C ALA A 28 -6.96 -37.84 2.27
N ASN A 29 -6.43 -38.20 3.43
CA ASN A 29 -7.08 -37.95 4.73
C ASN A 29 -7.12 -36.47 5.11
N VAL A 30 -6.06 -35.71 4.81
CA VAL A 30 -6.00 -34.25 5.03
C VAL A 30 -7.00 -33.56 4.10
N GLU A 31 -7.02 -33.92 2.83
CA GLU A 31 -7.98 -33.37 1.86
C GLU A 31 -9.43 -33.64 2.28
N LYS A 32 -9.71 -34.86 2.73
CA LYS A 32 -11.03 -35.25 3.24
C LYS A 32 -11.41 -34.44 4.49
N SER A 33 -10.50 -34.28 5.44
CA SER A 33 -10.73 -33.49 6.65
C SER A 33 -11.00 -32.01 6.31
N LEU A 34 -10.19 -31.42 5.44
CA LEU A 34 -10.37 -30.03 5.01
C LEU A 34 -11.66 -29.83 4.21
N THR A 35 -12.08 -30.82 3.42
CA THR A 35 -13.38 -30.78 2.73
C THR A 35 -14.54 -30.73 3.73
N LEU A 36 -14.51 -31.58 4.77
CA LEU A 36 -15.49 -31.56 5.86
C LEU A 36 -15.44 -30.23 6.63
N PHE A 37 -14.24 -29.68 6.84
CA PHE A 37 -14.06 -28.37 7.48
C PHE A 37 -14.63 -27.23 6.62
N GLY A 38 -14.44 -27.25 5.30
CA GLY A 38 -15.05 -26.31 4.38
C GLY A 38 -16.58 -26.33 4.47
N GLN A 39 -17.18 -27.52 4.57
CA GLN A 39 -18.62 -27.66 4.80
C GLN A 39 -19.07 -27.04 6.13
N LEU A 40 -18.25 -27.10 7.19
CA LEU A 40 -18.54 -26.40 8.45
C LEU A 40 -18.48 -24.87 8.29
N LEU A 41 -17.51 -24.33 7.56
CA LEU A 41 -17.43 -22.87 7.31
C LEU A 41 -18.65 -22.32 6.56
N THR A 42 -19.33 -23.15 5.75
CA THR A 42 -20.60 -22.78 5.10
C THR A 42 -21.82 -22.84 6.03
N LYS A 43 -21.65 -23.23 7.30
CA LYS A 43 -22.73 -23.16 8.32
C LYS A 43 -22.63 -21.84 9.07
N LYS A 44 -23.62 -20.95 8.87
CA LYS A 44 -23.66 -19.59 9.46
C LYS A 44 -23.33 -19.59 10.96
N HIS A 45 -23.98 -20.46 11.73
CA HIS A 45 -23.80 -20.53 13.18
C HIS A 45 -22.44 -21.09 13.60
N PHE A 46 -21.83 -21.99 12.81
CA PHE A 46 -20.45 -22.42 13.05
C PHE A 46 -19.51 -21.23 12.89
N LEU A 47 -19.60 -20.53 11.76
CA LEU A 47 -18.68 -19.45 11.42
C LEU A 47 -18.78 -18.26 12.37
N LEU A 48 -20.00 -17.87 12.75
CA LEU A 48 -20.23 -16.82 13.75
C LEU A 48 -19.62 -17.21 15.10
N THR A 49 -19.92 -18.41 15.60
CA THR A 49 -19.40 -18.89 16.88
C THR A 49 -17.88 -19.03 16.85
N PHE A 50 -17.31 -19.52 15.75
CA PHE A 50 -15.88 -19.62 15.55
C PHE A 50 -15.20 -18.25 15.66
N ILE A 51 -15.64 -17.26 14.88
CA ILE A 51 -15.05 -15.91 14.89
C ILE A 51 -15.16 -15.27 16.27
N ARG A 52 -16.36 -15.29 16.88
CA ARG A 52 -16.60 -14.71 18.21
C ARG A 52 -15.72 -15.37 19.27
N THR A 53 -15.53 -16.69 19.19
CA THR A 53 -14.68 -17.43 20.13
C THR A 53 -13.22 -17.03 19.99
N LEU A 54 -12.70 -16.90 18.77
CA LEU A 54 -11.33 -16.44 18.53
C LEU A 54 -11.11 -15.02 19.08
N GLU A 55 -12.02 -14.10 18.80
CA GLU A 55 -11.89 -12.70 19.24
C GLU A 55 -11.95 -12.52 20.75
N ALA A 56 -12.60 -13.45 21.47
CA ALA A 56 -12.64 -13.47 22.93
C ALA A 56 -11.30 -13.86 23.57
N GLN A 57 -10.38 -14.47 22.81
CA GLN A 57 -9.10 -14.94 23.35
C GLN A 57 -8.09 -13.80 23.46
N ARG A 58 -7.48 -13.67 24.66
CA ARG A 58 -6.44 -12.68 24.92
C ARG A 58 -5.19 -12.88 24.06
N SER A 59 -4.90 -14.12 23.67
CA SER A 59 -3.75 -14.47 22.83
C SER A 59 -4.00 -14.27 21.33
N PHE A 60 -5.23 -13.91 20.94
CA PHE A 60 -5.57 -13.63 19.54
C PHE A 60 -5.22 -12.18 19.23
N SER A 61 -4.17 -11.96 18.44
CA SER A 61 -3.59 -10.64 18.18
C SER A 61 -4.33 -9.86 17.08
N MET A 62 -3.98 -8.58 16.88
CA MET A 62 -4.50 -7.81 15.74
C MET A 62 -4.04 -8.38 14.40
N ARG A 63 -2.83 -8.95 14.35
CA ARG A 63 -2.33 -9.67 13.17
C ARG A 63 -3.17 -10.90 12.88
N ASP A 64 -3.53 -11.66 13.91
CA ASP A 64 -4.37 -12.86 13.76
C ASP A 64 -5.78 -12.50 13.26
N ARG A 65 -6.40 -11.46 13.81
CA ARG A 65 -7.69 -10.94 13.31
C ARG A 65 -7.62 -10.62 11.82
N GLY A 66 -6.57 -9.90 11.44
CA GLY A 66 -6.29 -9.53 10.06
C GLY A 66 -6.18 -10.74 9.14
N ASN A 67 -5.39 -11.73 9.57
CA ASN A 67 -5.11 -12.95 8.83
C ASN A 67 -6.35 -13.83 8.68
N VAL A 68 -7.05 -14.12 9.78
CA VAL A 68 -8.27 -14.94 9.78
C VAL A 68 -9.35 -14.33 8.89
N ALA A 69 -9.57 -13.01 8.96
CA ALA A 69 -10.52 -12.33 8.09
C ALA A 69 -10.15 -12.48 6.59
N SER A 70 -8.87 -12.34 6.24
CA SER A 70 -8.40 -12.53 4.87
C SER A 70 -8.53 -13.98 4.40
N LEU A 71 -8.19 -14.95 5.24
CA LEU A 71 -8.33 -16.37 4.92
C LEU A 71 -9.80 -16.78 4.76
N ILE A 72 -10.70 -16.34 5.64
CA ILE A 72 -12.15 -16.62 5.54
C ILE A 72 -12.72 -16.03 4.26
N MET A 73 -12.42 -14.77 3.95
CA MET A 73 -12.91 -14.13 2.72
C MET A 73 -12.32 -14.78 1.46
N THR A 74 -11.10 -15.30 1.54
CA THR A 74 -10.48 -16.10 0.46
C THR A 74 -11.20 -17.43 0.28
N ALA A 75 -11.44 -18.17 1.37
CA ALA A 75 -12.12 -19.47 1.33
C ALA A 75 -13.58 -19.36 0.87
N LEU A 76 -14.24 -18.24 1.15
CA LEU A 76 -15.64 -17.96 0.79
C LEU A 76 -15.78 -17.08 -0.46
N GLN A 77 -14.71 -16.84 -1.23
CA GLN A 77 -14.79 -16.01 -2.43
C GLN A 77 -15.76 -16.60 -3.49
N GLY A 78 -15.93 -17.92 -3.51
CA GLY A 78 -16.92 -18.60 -4.34
C GLY A 78 -18.36 -18.53 -3.80
N GLU A 79 -18.57 -18.00 -2.60
CA GLU A 79 -19.83 -18.01 -1.85
C GLU A 79 -20.13 -16.60 -1.29
N MET A 80 -19.92 -15.55 -2.11
CA MET A 80 -19.99 -14.15 -1.69
C MET A 80 -21.37 -13.73 -1.16
N GLU A 81 -22.45 -14.36 -1.59
CA GLU A 81 -23.79 -14.14 -1.00
C GLU A 81 -23.81 -14.56 0.47
N TYR A 82 -23.39 -15.79 0.76
CA TYR A 82 -23.27 -16.31 2.12
C TYR A 82 -22.29 -15.48 2.96
N ALA A 83 -21.12 -15.15 2.41
CA ALA A 83 -20.12 -14.33 3.09
C ALA A 83 -20.66 -12.94 3.46
N THR A 84 -21.46 -12.33 2.57
CA THR A 84 -22.11 -11.03 2.81
C THR A 84 -23.14 -11.14 3.94
N GLY A 85 -23.94 -12.20 3.96
CA GLY A 85 -24.90 -12.45 5.04
C GLY A 85 -24.24 -12.64 6.42
N VAL A 86 -23.10 -13.34 6.47
CA VAL A 86 -22.30 -13.47 7.69
C VAL A 86 -21.69 -12.14 8.11
N LEU A 87 -21.11 -11.39 7.15
CA LEU A 87 -20.52 -10.08 7.40
C LEU A 87 -21.53 -9.09 7.98
N LYS A 88 -22.74 -8.97 7.39
CA LYS A 88 -23.81 -8.10 7.92
C LYS A 88 -24.16 -8.47 9.37
N GLN A 89 -24.27 -9.76 9.68
CA GLN A 89 -24.54 -10.19 11.05
C GLN A 89 -23.41 -9.77 12.01
N LEU A 90 -22.15 -10.05 11.66
CA LEU A 90 -21.00 -9.68 12.49
C LEU A 90 -20.88 -8.16 12.70
N LEU A 91 -21.20 -7.36 11.68
CA LEU A 91 -21.23 -5.90 11.79
C LEU A 91 -22.39 -5.43 12.68
N SER A 92 -23.56 -6.06 12.57
CA SER A 92 -24.71 -5.76 13.45
C SER A 92 -24.35 -6.04 14.92
N ASP A 93 -23.77 -7.22 15.19
CA ASP A 93 -23.31 -7.58 16.54
C ASP A 93 -22.25 -6.58 17.06
N LEU A 94 -21.35 -6.12 16.18
CA LEU A 94 -20.31 -5.14 16.52
C LEU A 94 -20.92 -3.78 16.88
N ILE A 95 -21.93 -3.33 16.11
CA ILE A 95 -22.67 -2.09 16.35
C ILE A 95 -23.38 -2.18 17.70
N GLU A 96 -24.17 -3.23 17.92
CA GLU A 96 -24.92 -3.46 19.15
C GLU A 96 -23.97 -3.44 20.36
N LYS A 97 -22.91 -4.26 20.33
CA LYS A 97 -21.91 -4.32 21.40
C LYS A 97 -21.24 -2.96 21.66
N ASN A 98 -20.96 -2.18 20.62
CA ASN A 98 -20.33 -0.88 20.76
C ASN A 98 -21.26 0.12 21.49
N LEU A 99 -22.55 0.11 21.12
CA LEU A 99 -23.58 0.96 21.71
C LEU A 99 -23.92 0.54 23.14
N GLU A 100 -24.04 -0.76 23.42
CA GLU A 100 -24.23 -1.30 24.77
C GLU A 100 -23.08 -0.95 25.71
N SER A 101 -21.85 -0.94 25.19
CA SER A 101 -20.65 -0.51 25.93
C SER A 101 -20.62 0.99 26.21
N LYS A 102 -21.66 1.75 25.80
CA LYS A 102 -21.77 3.22 25.91
C LYS A 102 -20.60 3.97 25.26
N ASN A 103 -19.99 3.37 24.25
CA ASN A 103 -18.98 4.07 23.45
C ASN A 103 -19.66 5.16 22.62
N HIS A 104 -18.92 6.23 22.36
CA HIS A 104 -19.44 7.31 21.51
C HIS A 104 -19.69 6.77 20.09
N PRO A 105 -20.91 6.89 19.51
CA PRO A 105 -21.26 6.26 18.23
C PRO A 105 -20.33 6.61 17.06
N LYS A 106 -19.83 7.86 17.00
CA LYS A 106 -18.83 8.30 16.00
C LYS A 106 -17.48 7.54 16.06
N LEU A 107 -17.20 6.75 17.10
CA LEU A 107 -15.99 5.94 17.21
C LEU A 107 -16.11 4.55 16.56
N LEU A 108 -17.33 4.12 16.22
CA LEU A 108 -17.56 2.85 15.53
C LEU A 108 -16.82 2.83 14.18
N LEU A 109 -16.20 1.68 13.84
CA LEU A 109 -15.42 1.48 12.63
C LEU A 109 -14.23 2.44 12.48
N ARG A 110 -13.81 3.16 13.52
CA ARG A 110 -12.68 4.11 13.41
C ARG A 110 -11.31 3.42 13.32
N ARG A 111 -11.17 2.25 13.96
CA ARG A 111 -9.94 1.45 14.01
C ARG A 111 -10.28 0.02 13.68
N THR A 112 -9.40 -0.70 12.97
CA THR A 112 -9.62 -2.12 12.66
C THR A 112 -9.31 -2.97 13.88
N GLU A 113 -10.29 -3.21 14.74
CA GLU A 113 -10.09 -3.95 16.00
C GLU A 113 -10.81 -5.30 16.00
N SER A 114 -11.61 -5.58 14.96
CA SER A 114 -12.33 -6.84 14.79
C SER A 114 -12.06 -7.53 13.45
N VAL A 115 -12.34 -8.84 13.41
CA VAL A 115 -12.38 -9.69 12.21
C VAL A 115 -13.42 -9.14 11.23
N ALA A 116 -14.59 -8.72 11.72
CA ALA A 116 -15.68 -8.19 10.91
C ALA A 116 -15.25 -6.97 10.09
N GLU A 117 -14.53 -6.04 10.69
CA GLU A 117 -14.04 -4.82 10.03
C GLU A 117 -12.98 -5.11 8.96
N LYS A 118 -12.12 -6.11 9.20
CA LYS A 118 -11.18 -6.56 8.17
C LYS A 118 -11.91 -7.31 7.05
N MET A 119 -12.89 -8.15 7.37
CA MET A 119 -13.74 -8.82 6.37
C MET A 119 -14.47 -7.80 5.49
N LEU A 120 -15.00 -6.71 6.08
CA LEU A 120 -15.60 -5.60 5.35
C LEU A 120 -14.63 -4.95 4.36
N THR A 121 -13.38 -4.72 4.78
CA THR A 121 -12.34 -4.17 3.90
C THR A 121 -12.05 -5.12 2.73
N ASN A 122 -11.96 -6.43 3.01
CA ASN A 122 -11.74 -7.46 1.99
C ASN A 122 -12.94 -7.61 1.05
N TRP A 123 -14.17 -7.47 1.56
CA TRP A 123 -15.41 -7.48 0.80
C TRP A 123 -15.46 -6.33 -0.22
N PHE A 124 -15.15 -5.10 0.21
CA PHE A 124 -14.99 -3.98 -0.71
C PHE A 124 -13.85 -4.19 -1.71
N THR A 125 -12.75 -4.81 -1.28
CA THR A 125 -11.64 -5.13 -2.17
C THR A 125 -12.09 -5.98 -3.35
N PHE A 126 -12.88 -7.03 -3.11
CA PHE A 126 -13.42 -7.85 -4.20
C PHE A 126 -14.41 -7.06 -5.06
N LEU A 127 -15.40 -6.41 -4.44
CA LEU A 127 -16.54 -5.85 -5.17
C LEU A 127 -16.28 -4.50 -5.84
N LEU A 128 -15.22 -3.79 -5.44
CA LEU A 128 -14.84 -2.51 -6.04
C LEU A 128 -13.70 -2.64 -7.07
N TYR A 129 -13.17 -3.84 -7.31
CA TYR A 129 -12.09 -4.03 -8.28
C TYR A 129 -12.49 -3.57 -9.69
N LYS A 130 -13.72 -3.84 -10.14
CA LYS A 130 -14.23 -3.38 -11.43
C LYS A 130 -14.26 -1.85 -11.51
N PHE A 131 -14.79 -1.18 -10.49
CA PHE A 131 -14.82 0.28 -10.41
C PHE A 131 -13.42 0.89 -10.39
N LEU A 132 -12.50 0.27 -9.66
CA LEU A 132 -11.10 0.66 -9.65
C LEU A 132 -10.46 0.50 -11.04
N LYS A 133 -10.77 -0.58 -11.76
CA LYS A 133 -10.22 -0.80 -13.11
C LYS A 133 -10.81 0.15 -14.16
N GLU A 134 -12.09 0.45 -14.08
CA GLU A 134 -12.83 1.16 -15.14
C GLU A 134 -12.96 2.66 -14.90
N CYS A 135 -12.91 3.13 -13.65
CA CYS A 135 -13.14 4.53 -13.29
C CYS A 135 -11.94 5.13 -12.53
N ALA A 136 -11.67 4.65 -11.31
CA ALA A 136 -10.71 5.32 -10.41
C ALA A 136 -9.22 5.00 -10.69
N GLY A 137 -8.93 3.97 -11.48
CA GLY A 137 -7.57 3.50 -11.73
C GLY A 137 -6.76 4.43 -12.61
N GLU A 138 -7.37 4.97 -13.66
CA GLU A 138 -6.72 5.96 -14.54
C GLU A 138 -6.27 7.21 -13.76
N PRO A 139 -7.14 7.94 -13.04
CA PRO A 139 -6.71 9.13 -12.29
C PRO A 139 -5.72 8.80 -11.17
N LEU A 140 -5.83 7.63 -10.53
CA LEU A 140 -4.85 7.20 -9.52
C LEU A 140 -3.46 6.97 -10.13
N PHE A 141 -3.40 6.29 -11.28
CA PHE A 141 -2.14 6.07 -11.99
C PHE A 141 -1.55 7.39 -12.49
N MET A 142 -2.38 8.29 -13.02
CA MET A 142 -1.96 9.61 -13.47
C MET A 142 -1.41 10.45 -12.32
N LEU A 143 -2.03 10.42 -11.14
CA LEU A 143 -1.50 11.06 -9.93
C LEU A 143 -0.13 10.49 -9.54
N TYR A 144 0.02 9.17 -9.50
CA TYR A 144 1.31 8.53 -9.22
C TYR A 144 2.39 8.98 -10.22
N CYS A 145 2.09 8.95 -11.52
CA CYS A 145 3.02 9.39 -12.56
C CYS A 145 3.37 10.88 -12.43
N ALA A 146 2.39 11.74 -12.16
CA ALA A 146 2.60 13.17 -11.98
C ALA A 146 3.50 13.46 -10.77
N ILE A 147 3.27 12.79 -9.63
CA ILE A 147 4.14 12.88 -8.45
C ILE A 147 5.55 12.46 -8.81
N LYS A 148 5.73 11.25 -9.37
CA LYS A 148 7.05 10.70 -9.70
C LYS A 148 7.83 11.65 -10.62
N GLN A 149 7.21 12.08 -11.73
CA GLN A 149 7.83 13.00 -12.68
C GLN A 149 8.15 14.36 -12.04
N GLN A 150 7.28 14.88 -11.18
CA GLN A 150 7.52 16.16 -10.50
C GLN A 150 8.70 16.07 -9.52
N MET A 151 8.86 14.95 -8.82
CA MET A 151 10.02 14.74 -7.94
C MET A 151 11.32 14.68 -8.75
N GLU A 152 11.31 13.94 -9.86
CA GLU A 152 12.49 13.69 -10.71
C GLU A 152 12.98 14.90 -11.51
N LYS A 153 12.19 15.99 -11.58
CA LYS A 153 12.61 17.28 -12.15
C LYS A 153 13.67 18.00 -11.29
N GLY A 154 13.82 17.62 -10.03
CA GLY A 154 14.74 18.23 -9.09
C GLY A 154 15.60 17.20 -8.36
N PRO A 155 16.62 17.66 -7.60
CA PRO A 155 17.49 16.76 -6.85
C PRO A 155 16.71 15.91 -5.85
N ILE A 156 17.06 14.62 -5.79
CA ILE A 156 16.59 13.65 -4.81
C ILE A 156 17.83 13.07 -4.12
N ASP A 157 17.92 13.19 -2.80
CA ASP A 157 18.99 12.57 -2.03
C ASP A 157 18.77 11.05 -1.95
N ALA A 158 19.76 10.27 -2.35
CA ALA A 158 19.65 8.82 -2.46
C ALA A 158 19.75 8.11 -1.10
N ILE A 159 20.25 8.80 -0.08
CA ILE A 159 20.44 8.28 1.28
C ILE A 159 19.27 8.71 2.18
N THR A 160 18.93 10.01 2.21
CA THR A 160 17.85 10.51 3.08
C THR A 160 16.45 10.33 2.46
N GLY A 161 16.38 10.18 1.14
CA GLY A 161 15.14 10.15 0.38
C GLY A 161 14.42 11.50 0.33
N GLU A 162 15.08 12.58 0.72
CA GLU A 162 14.56 13.95 0.61
C GLU A 162 14.63 14.43 -0.84
N ALA A 163 13.69 15.27 -1.26
CA ALA A 163 13.65 15.83 -2.59
C ALA A 163 13.38 17.34 -2.59
N ARG A 164 13.88 18.03 -3.61
CA ARG A 164 13.67 19.47 -3.78
C ARG A 164 12.21 19.85 -3.95
N TYR A 165 11.45 19.01 -4.67
CA TYR A 165 10.06 19.25 -5.04
C TYR A 165 9.07 18.44 -4.21
N SER A 166 9.46 17.93 -3.04
CA SER A 166 8.56 17.16 -2.15
C SER A 166 7.24 17.88 -1.85
N LEU A 167 6.15 17.12 -1.72
CA LEU A 167 4.88 17.58 -1.14
C LEU A 167 4.85 17.43 0.39
N SER A 168 5.77 16.64 0.96
CA SER A 168 5.94 16.45 2.39
C SER A 168 7.06 17.35 2.93
N GLU A 169 6.75 18.12 3.96
CA GLU A 169 7.73 18.99 4.62
C GLU A 169 8.90 18.19 5.22
N ASP A 170 8.62 16.99 5.75
CA ASP A 170 9.61 16.09 6.35
C ASP A 170 10.60 15.51 5.34
N LYS A 171 10.24 15.50 4.05
CA LYS A 171 11.06 14.98 2.95
C LYS A 171 11.54 16.09 2.01
N LEU A 172 11.51 17.34 2.46
CA LEU A 172 11.96 18.48 1.66
C LEU A 172 13.45 18.76 1.88
N ILE A 173 14.24 18.84 0.81
CA ILE A 173 15.65 19.25 0.92
C ILE A 173 15.74 20.70 1.41
N ARG A 174 16.42 20.88 2.54
CA ARG A 174 16.64 22.18 3.20
C ARG A 174 17.99 22.84 2.88
N GLN A 175 18.83 22.18 2.10
CA GLN A 175 20.12 22.73 1.67
C GLN A 175 20.04 23.30 0.25
N GLN A 176 20.88 24.29 -0.05
CA GLN A 176 21.02 24.80 -1.40
C GLN A 176 21.84 23.80 -2.21
N ILE A 177 21.21 23.21 -3.24
CA ILE A 177 21.84 22.27 -4.15
C ILE A 177 21.83 22.90 -5.54
N ASP A 178 23.01 23.15 -6.09
CA ASP A 178 23.18 23.60 -7.46
C ASP A 178 23.18 22.39 -8.39
N TYR A 179 22.29 22.42 -9.39
CA TYR A 179 22.14 21.32 -10.34
C TYR A 179 21.84 21.85 -11.74
N LYS A 180 22.15 21.02 -12.73
CA LYS A 180 21.89 21.26 -14.16
C LYS A 180 21.16 20.04 -14.72
N MET A 181 20.16 20.29 -15.56
CA MET A 181 19.52 19.24 -16.33
C MET A 181 20.44 18.84 -17.48
N LEU A 182 20.58 17.53 -17.68
CA LEU A 182 21.32 16.91 -18.77
C LEU A 182 20.36 16.02 -19.56
N THR A 183 20.52 15.97 -20.87
CA THR A 183 19.88 15.01 -21.77
C THR A 183 20.92 13.96 -22.12
N LEU A 184 20.70 12.72 -21.70
CA LEU A 184 21.52 11.56 -22.05
C LEU A 184 20.87 10.82 -23.22
N ASN A 185 21.67 10.38 -24.18
CA ASN A 185 21.18 9.62 -25.31
C ASN A 185 21.44 8.13 -25.07
N CYS A 186 20.38 7.38 -24.74
CA CYS A 186 20.49 5.97 -24.45
C CYS A 186 20.54 5.14 -25.74
N VAL A 187 21.67 4.49 -26.00
CA VAL A 187 21.86 3.57 -27.12
C VAL A 187 21.46 2.15 -26.73
N ASN A 188 20.87 1.42 -27.68
CA ASN A 188 20.64 0.00 -27.54
C ASN A 188 21.97 -0.76 -27.75
N PRO A 189 22.50 -1.49 -26.75
CA PRO A 189 23.77 -2.19 -26.89
C PRO A 189 23.72 -3.36 -27.87
N GLU A 190 22.55 -3.96 -28.12
CA GLU A 190 22.38 -5.07 -29.05
C GLU A 190 22.20 -4.61 -30.50
N ASN A 191 21.77 -3.36 -30.70
CA ASN A 191 21.58 -2.76 -32.01
C ASN A 191 21.97 -1.27 -31.98
N GLU A 192 23.24 -0.99 -32.21
CA GLU A 192 23.77 0.38 -32.22
C GLU A 192 23.16 1.27 -33.33
N ASN A 193 22.49 0.67 -34.33
CA ASN A 193 21.78 1.41 -35.39
C ASN A 193 20.33 1.76 -34.99
N ALA A 194 19.83 1.26 -33.86
CA ALA A 194 18.52 1.64 -33.36
C ALA A 194 18.51 3.13 -32.93
N PRO A 195 17.35 3.82 -33.02
CA PRO A 195 17.25 5.21 -32.60
C PRO A 195 17.59 5.34 -31.10
N GLU A 196 18.43 6.32 -30.77
CA GLU A 196 18.77 6.64 -29.39
C GLU A 196 17.53 7.17 -28.63
N VAL A 197 17.38 6.78 -27.37
CA VAL A 197 16.29 7.25 -26.50
C VAL A 197 16.80 8.42 -25.65
N PRO A 198 16.32 9.66 -25.86
CA PRO A 198 16.75 10.80 -25.06
C PRO A 198 16.12 10.74 -23.66
N VAL A 199 16.93 10.84 -22.62
CA VAL A 199 16.51 10.74 -21.21
C VAL A 199 17.04 11.94 -20.43
N LYS A 200 16.13 12.64 -19.73
CA LYS A 200 16.49 13.77 -18.88
C LYS A 200 16.97 13.27 -17.51
N GLY A 201 18.18 13.63 -17.15
CA GLY A 201 18.76 13.44 -15.81
C GLY A 201 19.25 14.77 -15.24
N LEU A 202 19.73 14.74 -14.01
CA LEU A 202 20.42 15.86 -13.37
C LEU A 202 21.88 15.50 -13.17
N ASN A 203 22.78 16.48 -13.30
CA ASN A 203 24.20 16.25 -13.03
C ASN A 203 24.46 15.77 -11.59
N CYS A 204 23.56 16.07 -10.65
CA CYS A 204 23.60 15.61 -9.27
C CYS A 204 22.88 14.28 -9.02
N ASP A 205 22.37 13.58 -10.04
CA ASP A 205 21.80 12.25 -9.84
C ASP A 205 22.92 11.23 -9.60
N THR A 206 22.71 10.25 -8.71
CA THR A 206 23.60 9.10 -8.57
C THR A 206 23.53 8.19 -9.80
N VAL A 207 24.52 7.30 -9.96
CA VAL A 207 24.53 6.35 -11.08
C VAL A 207 23.27 5.46 -11.04
N THR A 208 22.85 4.99 -9.86
CA THR A 208 21.61 4.20 -9.76
C THR A 208 20.36 5.00 -10.12
N GLN A 209 20.23 6.26 -9.69
CA GLN A 209 19.10 7.12 -10.08
C GLN A 209 19.05 7.33 -11.61
N VAL A 210 20.20 7.48 -12.25
CA VAL A 210 20.29 7.58 -13.72
C VAL A 210 19.86 6.26 -14.37
N LYS A 211 20.31 5.11 -13.87
CA LYS A 211 19.88 3.80 -14.38
C LYS A 211 18.37 3.61 -14.27
N GLU A 212 17.76 4.01 -13.16
CA GLU A 212 16.30 3.94 -12.98
C GLU A 212 15.57 4.81 -14.02
N LYS A 213 16.01 6.06 -14.23
CA LYS A 213 15.43 6.95 -15.25
C LYS A 213 15.59 6.40 -16.67
N LEU A 214 16.74 5.80 -16.98
CA LEU A 214 16.98 5.15 -18.27
C LEU A 214 16.07 3.93 -18.45
N LEU A 215 15.94 3.07 -17.43
CA LEU A 215 15.05 1.90 -17.46
C LEU A 215 13.58 2.31 -17.66
N ASP A 216 13.11 3.38 -17.02
CA ASP A 216 11.76 3.90 -17.21
C ASP A 216 11.51 4.40 -18.64
N ALA A 217 12.50 5.01 -19.26
CA ALA A 217 12.39 5.54 -20.62
C ALA A 217 12.50 4.45 -21.69
N VAL A 218 13.50 3.56 -21.57
CA VAL A 218 13.76 2.48 -22.54
C VAL A 218 12.67 1.42 -22.50
N TYR A 219 12.18 1.07 -21.31
CA TYR A 219 11.12 0.07 -21.11
C TYR A 219 9.75 0.71 -20.90
N LYS A 220 9.52 1.91 -21.47
CA LYS A 220 8.23 2.57 -21.42
C LYS A 220 7.14 1.68 -22.03
N GLY A 221 6.09 1.38 -21.26
CA GLY A 221 5.01 0.48 -21.67
C GLY A 221 5.17 -0.97 -21.21
N VAL A 222 6.36 -1.37 -20.72
CA VAL A 222 6.57 -2.68 -20.09
C VAL A 222 6.24 -2.59 -18.59
N PRO A 223 5.51 -3.54 -18.00
CA PRO A 223 5.24 -3.58 -16.56
C PRO A 223 6.53 -3.62 -15.72
N TYR A 224 6.57 -2.97 -14.55
CA TYR A 224 7.81 -2.82 -13.78
C TYR A 224 8.46 -4.16 -13.41
N SER A 225 7.68 -5.17 -13.02
CA SER A 225 8.21 -6.48 -12.62
C SER A 225 8.90 -7.26 -13.74
N GLN A 226 8.66 -6.88 -15.00
CA GLN A 226 9.23 -7.53 -16.19
C GLN A 226 10.49 -6.82 -16.70
N ARG A 227 10.89 -5.70 -16.09
CA ARG A 227 12.07 -4.93 -16.50
C ARG A 227 13.33 -5.46 -15.80
N PRO A 228 14.51 -5.29 -16.40
CA PRO A 228 15.77 -5.44 -15.66
C PRO A 228 15.82 -4.51 -14.46
N LYS A 229 16.39 -4.95 -13.35
CA LYS A 229 16.59 -4.10 -12.17
C LYS A 229 17.85 -3.26 -12.35
N ALA A 230 17.86 -2.04 -11.82
CA ALA A 230 19.05 -1.18 -11.85
C ALA A 230 20.28 -1.87 -11.22
N GLY A 231 20.08 -2.71 -10.19
CA GLY A 231 21.13 -3.49 -9.55
C GLY A 231 21.84 -4.50 -10.48
N ASP A 232 21.14 -4.99 -11.50
CA ASP A 232 21.61 -6.03 -12.44
C ASP A 232 22.23 -5.43 -13.72
N MET A 233 22.18 -4.10 -13.85
CA MET A 233 22.69 -3.35 -15.00
C MET A 233 23.88 -2.47 -14.62
N ASP A 234 24.84 -2.37 -15.52
CA ASP A 234 25.91 -1.37 -15.52
C ASP A 234 25.54 -0.20 -16.43
N LEU A 235 25.93 1.01 -16.02
CA LEU A 235 25.81 2.21 -16.83
C LEU A 235 27.11 2.43 -17.59
N GLU A 236 27.09 2.21 -18.91
CA GLU A 236 28.23 2.47 -19.78
C GLU A 236 28.14 3.88 -20.36
N TRP A 237 29.13 4.72 -20.11
CA TRP A 237 29.30 6.01 -20.78
C TRP A 237 30.22 5.88 -21.98
N ARG A 238 29.75 6.32 -23.16
CA ARG A 238 30.45 6.19 -24.44
C ARG A 238 31.03 7.54 -24.86
N GLN A 239 32.34 7.70 -24.71
CA GLN A 239 33.08 8.88 -25.16
C GLN A 239 33.66 8.63 -26.57
N GLY A 240 32.92 9.04 -27.60
CA GLY A 240 33.31 8.81 -28.99
C GLY A 240 33.28 7.33 -29.38
N ARG A 241 34.04 6.94 -30.42
CA ARG A 241 33.99 5.59 -31.00
C ARG A 241 34.77 4.52 -30.21
N MET A 242 35.69 4.90 -29.31
CA MET A 242 36.65 3.96 -28.72
C MET A 242 36.66 3.90 -27.19
N ALA A 243 36.21 4.95 -26.48
CA ALA A 243 36.24 4.95 -25.01
C ALA A 243 34.85 4.59 -24.44
N ARG A 244 34.80 3.48 -23.70
CA ARG A 244 33.62 3.01 -22.98
C ARG A 244 34.01 2.88 -21.51
N ILE A 245 33.29 3.57 -20.63
CA ILE A 245 33.59 3.62 -19.19
C ILE A 245 32.35 3.18 -18.43
N ILE A 246 32.49 2.20 -17.54
CA ILE A 246 31.42 1.80 -16.64
C ILE A 246 31.39 2.75 -15.44
N LEU A 247 30.23 3.37 -15.21
CA LEU A 247 29.98 4.23 -14.06
C LEU A 247 29.31 3.41 -12.95
N GLN A 248 29.68 3.67 -11.70
CA GLN A 248 29.15 2.98 -10.53
C GLN A 248 28.89 3.99 -9.40
N ASP A 249 27.95 3.69 -8.49
CA ASP A 249 27.69 4.56 -7.32
C ASP A 249 28.94 4.67 -6.42
N GLU A 250 29.76 3.62 -6.39
CA GLU A 250 31.05 3.57 -5.71
C GLU A 250 32.09 2.89 -6.61
N ASP A 251 33.27 3.48 -6.74
CA ASP A 251 34.43 2.91 -7.43
C ASP A 251 35.73 3.47 -6.83
N VAL A 252 36.87 3.16 -7.46
CA VAL A 252 38.21 3.63 -7.00
C VAL A 252 38.37 5.15 -7.02
N THR A 253 37.47 5.88 -7.69
CA THR A 253 37.50 7.35 -7.77
C THR A 253 36.57 8.00 -6.74
N THR A 254 35.79 7.22 -5.98
CA THR A 254 34.85 7.73 -4.98
C THR A 254 35.54 8.59 -3.94
N LYS A 255 34.97 9.79 -3.71
CA LYS A 255 35.52 10.75 -2.76
C LYS A 255 35.19 10.36 -1.31
N ILE A 256 36.23 10.25 -0.49
CA ILE A 256 36.15 10.01 0.95
C ILE A 256 36.75 11.21 1.67
N ASP A 257 36.02 11.76 2.63
CA ASP A 257 36.39 12.94 3.42
C ASP A 257 35.93 12.75 4.87
N ASN A 258 36.86 12.68 5.82
CA ASN A 258 36.60 12.56 7.26
C ASN A 258 35.53 11.51 7.61
N ASP A 259 35.79 10.25 7.23
CA ASP A 259 34.90 9.09 7.37
C ASP A 259 33.59 9.14 6.57
N TRP A 260 33.36 10.19 5.76
CA TRP A 260 32.21 10.28 4.88
C TRP A 260 32.58 9.92 3.45
N LYS A 261 31.87 8.94 2.90
CA LYS A 261 32.00 8.53 1.51
C LYS A 261 30.81 9.06 0.69
N ARG A 262 31.09 9.85 -0.35
CA ARG A 262 30.05 10.45 -1.19
C ARG A 262 29.71 9.53 -2.37
N LEU A 263 28.44 9.21 -2.57
CA LEU A 263 28.02 8.48 -3.77
C LEU A 263 28.39 9.24 -5.05
N ASN A 264 28.88 8.51 -6.05
CA ASN A 264 29.27 9.07 -7.34
C ASN A 264 28.02 9.51 -8.11
N THR A 265 28.15 10.64 -8.82
CA THR A 265 27.09 11.28 -9.61
C THR A 265 27.55 11.52 -11.04
N LEU A 266 26.65 11.91 -11.94
CA LEU A 266 27.06 12.33 -13.29
C LEU A 266 28.10 13.48 -13.26
N ALA A 267 27.97 14.41 -12.32
CA ALA A 267 28.91 15.51 -12.13
C ALA A 267 30.29 15.03 -11.64
N HIS A 268 30.35 13.95 -10.84
CA HIS A 268 31.61 13.34 -10.41
C HIS A 268 32.43 12.86 -11.60
N TYR A 269 31.79 12.20 -12.55
CA TYR A 269 32.40 11.73 -13.79
C TYR A 269 32.49 12.79 -14.89
N GLN A 270 32.00 14.01 -14.63
CA GLN A 270 31.96 15.11 -15.60
C GLN A 270 31.18 14.77 -16.88
N VAL A 271 30.11 13.98 -16.77
CA VAL A 271 29.22 13.68 -17.89
C VAL A 271 28.56 14.97 -18.39
N THR A 272 28.60 15.19 -19.70
CA THR A 272 28.09 16.40 -20.36
C THR A 272 26.72 16.17 -20.99
N ASP A 273 26.02 17.27 -21.26
CA ASP A 273 24.74 17.25 -22.00
C ASP A 273 24.93 16.65 -23.40
N GLY A 274 24.00 15.79 -23.83
CA GLY A 274 24.07 15.05 -25.08
C GLY A 274 24.97 13.80 -25.06
N SER A 275 25.52 13.42 -23.90
CA SER A 275 26.37 12.22 -23.77
C SER A 275 25.62 10.94 -24.16
N SER A 276 26.29 10.07 -24.92
CA SER A 276 25.79 8.74 -25.28
C SER A 276 26.06 7.73 -24.15
N VAL A 277 25.04 6.98 -23.75
CA VAL A 277 25.11 6.01 -22.65
C VAL A 277 24.39 4.71 -23.00
N ALA A 278 24.81 3.58 -22.45
CA ALA A 278 24.13 2.29 -22.60
C ALA A 278 23.84 1.64 -21.25
N LEU A 279 22.75 0.90 -21.15
CA LEU A 279 22.52 -0.04 -20.06
C LEU A 279 22.98 -1.42 -20.52
N VAL A 280 24.01 -1.97 -19.88
CA VAL A 280 24.54 -3.30 -20.21
C VAL A 280 24.34 -4.26 -19.04
N PRO A 281 23.97 -5.53 -19.27
CA PRO A 281 23.87 -6.51 -18.19
C PRO A 281 25.22 -6.68 -17.49
N LYS A 282 25.20 -6.72 -16.15
CA LYS A 282 26.40 -7.02 -15.37
C LYS A 282 26.93 -8.41 -15.72
N GLN A 283 28.17 -8.49 -16.18
CA GLN A 283 28.85 -9.77 -16.37
C GLN A 283 29.33 -10.29 -15.01
N THR A 284 28.61 -11.24 -14.43
CA THR A 284 29.05 -11.93 -13.21
C THR A 284 30.15 -12.92 -13.56
N SER A 285 31.40 -12.46 -13.67
CA SER A 285 32.55 -13.35 -13.89
C SER A 285 32.71 -14.27 -12.66
N ALA A 286 32.52 -15.58 -12.85
CA ALA A 286 32.65 -16.62 -11.82
C ALA A 286 34.07 -16.72 -11.18
N TYR A 287 35.03 -15.91 -11.63
CA TYR A 287 36.41 -15.89 -11.17
C TYR A 287 36.74 -14.82 -10.12
N ASN A 288 35.81 -13.94 -9.76
CA ASN A 288 36.02 -12.90 -8.71
C ASN A 288 35.41 -13.26 -7.35
N ILE A 289 35.44 -14.54 -6.97
CA ILE A 289 34.98 -15.00 -5.64
C ILE A 289 36.00 -14.67 -4.52
N SER A 290 37.18 -14.13 -4.84
CA SER A 290 38.26 -14.01 -3.85
C SER A 290 38.52 -12.62 -3.28
N ASN A 291 37.83 -11.53 -3.66
CA ASN A 291 38.06 -10.21 -3.02
C ASN A 291 36.93 -9.15 -3.17
N SER A 292 35.72 -9.50 -3.60
CA SER A 292 34.62 -8.51 -3.81
C SER A 292 33.25 -8.96 -3.26
N SER A 293 33.24 -9.80 -2.22
CA SER A 293 32.01 -10.41 -1.70
C SER A 293 31.25 -9.58 -0.64
N THR A 294 31.73 -8.37 -0.30
CA THR A 294 31.10 -7.49 0.71
C THR A 294 30.50 -6.18 0.17
N PHE A 295 30.87 -5.74 -1.05
CA PHE A 295 30.66 -4.34 -1.44
C PHE A 295 29.28 -3.93 -2.00
N THR A 296 28.47 -4.85 -2.54
CA THR A 296 27.14 -4.53 -3.12
C THR A 296 25.95 -5.01 -2.28
N LYS A 297 26.22 -5.74 -1.18
CA LYS A 297 25.18 -6.27 -0.28
C LYS A 297 24.63 -5.24 0.71
N SER A 298 25.27 -4.09 0.86
CA SER A 298 24.83 -3.02 1.78
C SER A 298 23.56 -2.35 1.26
N LEU A 299 23.53 -1.89 -0.01
CA LEU A 299 22.35 -1.27 -0.63
C LEU A 299 21.16 -2.22 -0.80
N SER A 300 21.39 -3.49 -1.15
CA SER A 300 20.30 -4.48 -1.25
C SER A 300 19.73 -4.89 0.12
N ARG A 301 20.53 -4.84 1.20
CA ARG A 301 20.04 -5.00 2.58
C ARG A 301 19.15 -3.83 3.01
N TYR A 302 19.42 -2.60 2.56
CA TYR A 302 18.59 -1.43 2.84
C TYR A 302 17.19 -1.56 2.20
N GLU A 303 17.11 -2.04 0.95
CA GLU A 303 15.84 -2.26 0.26
C GLU A 303 15.02 -3.39 0.93
N SER A 304 15.68 -4.43 1.44
CA SER A 304 15.05 -5.53 2.18
C SER A 304 14.54 -5.12 3.57
N MET A 305 15.26 -4.24 4.29
CA MET A 305 14.81 -3.72 5.60
C MET A 305 13.67 -2.69 5.48
N LEU A 306 13.57 -1.96 4.37
CA LEU A 306 12.42 -1.08 4.08
C LEU A 306 11.14 -1.85 3.73
N ARG A 307 11.25 -3.11 3.27
CA ARG A 307 10.10 -3.98 2.97
C ARG A 307 9.42 -4.55 4.22
N THR A 308 10.11 -4.65 5.36
CA THR A 308 9.57 -5.24 6.59
C THR A 308 8.97 -4.24 7.57
N ALA A 309 9.13 -2.93 7.32
CA ALA A 309 8.57 -1.86 8.15
C ALA A 309 7.15 -1.41 7.71
N SER A 310 6.30 -2.36 7.30
CA SER A 310 4.87 -2.13 7.05
C SER A 310 4.01 -2.66 8.21
N SER A 311 4.35 -2.25 9.45
CA SER A 311 3.47 -2.40 10.61
C SER A 311 2.96 -1.02 11.05
N PRO A 312 1.64 -0.82 11.16
CA PRO A 312 1.08 0.40 11.71
C PRO A 312 1.02 0.27 13.23
N ASP A 313 1.99 0.82 13.95
CA ASP A 313 1.82 1.33 15.34
C ASP A 313 3.19 1.56 15.98
N SER A 314 3.74 2.77 15.82
CA SER A 314 4.55 3.49 16.82
C SER A 314 5.07 4.81 16.24
N LEU A 315 4.18 5.80 16.20
CA LEU A 315 4.56 7.22 16.14
C LEU A 315 5.26 7.59 17.44
N ARG A 316 6.57 7.32 17.57
CA ARG A 316 7.55 7.97 18.47
C ARG A 316 8.85 7.17 18.51
N SER A 317 9.70 7.38 17.51
CA SER A 317 11.16 7.51 17.67
C SER A 317 11.74 7.87 16.30
N ARG A 318 11.96 9.17 16.07
CA ARG A 318 12.69 9.68 14.90
C ARG A 318 14.17 9.71 15.24
N THR A 319 14.92 8.80 14.64
CA THR A 319 16.34 9.01 14.34
C THR A 319 16.62 8.28 13.02
N PRO A 320 17.18 8.93 11.99
CA PRO A 320 17.66 8.21 10.83
C PRO A 320 18.87 7.39 11.31
N MET A 321 18.73 6.06 11.32
CA MET A 321 19.87 5.16 11.50
C MET A 321 20.80 5.34 10.30
N ILE A 322 21.77 6.24 10.42
CA ILE A 322 22.99 6.19 9.63
C ILE A 322 23.70 4.92 10.12
N THR A 323 23.40 3.74 9.57
CA THR A 323 24.24 2.59 9.91
C THR A 323 25.57 2.82 9.21
N PRO A 324 26.68 2.91 9.97
CA PRO A 324 28.00 2.84 9.38
C PRO A 324 28.05 1.57 8.55
N ASP A 325 28.76 1.59 7.43
CA ASP A 325 29.22 0.34 6.87
C ASP A 325 30.06 -0.35 7.96
N LEU A 326 29.48 -1.39 8.58
CA LEU A 326 29.97 -2.00 9.81
C LEU A 326 31.37 -2.61 9.63
N GLU A 327 31.82 -2.74 8.37
CA GLU A 327 33.12 -3.26 7.97
C GLU A 327 34.19 -2.17 7.74
N SER A 328 33.83 -0.91 7.44
CA SER A 328 34.79 0.15 7.10
C SER A 328 34.75 1.39 8.01
N GLY A 329 33.74 1.53 8.87
CA GLY A 329 33.58 2.71 9.74
C GLY A 329 33.16 3.98 9.00
N THR A 330 32.97 3.93 7.68
CA THR A 330 32.58 5.08 6.87
C THR A 330 31.06 5.25 6.75
N LYS A 331 30.58 6.50 6.75
CA LYS A 331 29.18 6.90 6.57
C LYS A 331 28.93 7.34 5.13
N LEU A 332 27.93 6.76 4.47
CA LEU A 332 27.53 7.15 3.11
C LEU A 332 26.69 8.43 3.11
N TRP A 333 26.89 9.29 2.11
CA TRP A 333 26.03 10.47 1.86
C TRP A 333 25.93 10.78 0.37
N HIS A 334 24.92 11.55 -0.03
CA HIS A 334 24.73 11.98 -1.42
C HIS A 334 24.76 13.51 -1.58
N LEU A 335 23.67 14.19 -1.21
CA LEU A 335 23.50 15.64 -1.33
C LEU A 335 23.56 16.30 0.04
N VAL A 336 22.99 15.66 1.06
CA VAL A 336 22.84 16.19 2.43
C VAL A 336 23.71 15.37 3.39
N LYS A 337 24.69 16.02 4.03
CA LYS A 337 25.37 15.46 5.21
C LYS A 337 24.53 15.79 6.46
N ASN A 338 23.97 14.76 7.10
CA ASN A 338 23.41 14.91 8.44
C ASN A 338 24.57 14.92 9.44
N HIS A 339 25.09 16.10 9.77
CA HIS A 339 26.01 16.20 10.90
C HIS A 339 25.25 15.87 12.18
N ASP A 340 25.71 14.86 12.93
CA ASP A 340 25.30 14.66 14.32
C ASP A 340 25.56 15.99 15.06
N HIS A 341 24.51 16.56 15.64
CA HIS A 341 24.51 17.82 16.35
C HIS A 341 25.35 17.74 17.65
N LEU A 342 26.68 17.68 17.54
CA LEU A 342 27.58 17.71 18.70
C LEU A 342 28.66 18.80 18.64
N ASP A 343 28.99 19.36 17.47
CA ASP A 343 29.98 20.45 17.39
C ASP A 343 29.47 21.61 16.52
N GLN A 344 28.68 22.51 17.12
CA GLN A 344 28.54 23.88 16.63
C GLN A 344 29.41 24.79 17.50
N ARG A 345 30.67 24.98 17.07
CA ARG A 345 31.37 26.24 17.36
C ARG A 345 30.72 27.31 16.49
N GLU A 346 30.25 28.36 17.14
CA GLU A 346 29.67 29.56 16.52
C GLU A 346 30.63 30.12 15.46
N GLY A 347 30.26 30.03 14.18
CA GLY A 347 31.11 30.57 13.12
C GLY A 347 30.55 30.48 11.70
N ASP A 348 29.83 29.41 11.34
CA ASP A 348 29.38 29.23 9.96
C ASP A 348 27.86 29.47 9.82
N ARG A 349 27.48 30.74 9.63
CA ARG A 349 26.11 31.16 9.31
C ARG A 349 25.77 30.95 7.83
N GLY A 350 26.25 29.88 7.21
CA GLY A 350 25.90 29.47 5.85
C GLY A 350 24.94 28.29 5.85
N SER A 351 23.83 28.38 5.13
CA SER A 351 23.01 27.23 4.68
C SER A 351 21.87 26.68 5.56
N LYS A 352 21.24 27.51 6.42
CA LYS A 352 19.83 27.28 6.77
C LYS A 352 18.98 28.25 5.95
N MET A 353 18.39 27.81 4.83
CA MET A 353 17.44 28.68 4.11
C MET A 353 16.24 29.00 5.02
N VAL A 354 15.67 30.19 4.82
CA VAL A 354 14.51 30.72 5.55
C VAL A 354 13.31 29.78 5.36
N SER A 355 12.59 29.50 6.46
CA SER A 355 11.42 28.60 6.50
C SER A 355 10.38 28.92 5.39
N GLU A 356 10.24 30.19 5.04
CA GLU A 356 9.31 30.70 4.03
C GLU A 356 9.61 30.24 2.59
N ILE A 357 10.89 30.04 2.24
CA ILE A 357 11.31 29.57 0.91
C ILE A 357 10.83 28.12 0.69
N TYR A 358 10.84 27.31 1.75
CA TYR A 358 10.36 25.93 1.72
C TYR A 358 8.85 25.85 1.49
N LEU A 359 8.09 26.74 2.15
CA LEU A 359 6.65 26.83 1.95
C LEU A 359 6.31 27.15 0.49
N THR A 360 7.07 28.06 -0.13
CA THR A 360 6.90 28.40 -1.56
C THR A 360 7.15 27.20 -2.46
N ARG A 361 8.16 26.36 -2.16
CA ARG A 361 8.42 25.11 -2.92
C ARG A 361 7.28 24.11 -2.76
N LEU A 362 6.78 23.90 -1.54
CA LEU A 362 5.64 23.02 -1.25
C LEU A 362 4.39 23.49 -2.03
N LEU A 363 4.09 24.79 -1.99
CA LEU A 363 2.97 25.39 -2.71
C LEU A 363 3.10 25.24 -4.23
N ALA A 364 4.30 25.43 -4.79
CA ALA A 364 4.54 25.26 -6.23
C ALA A 364 4.33 23.79 -6.66
N THR A 365 4.84 22.83 -5.89
CA THR A 365 4.58 21.41 -6.14
C THR A 365 3.09 21.08 -6.02
N LYS A 366 2.41 21.54 -4.95
CA LYS A 366 0.97 21.35 -4.78
C LYS A 366 0.19 21.90 -5.96
N GLY A 367 0.47 23.13 -6.39
CA GLY A 367 -0.17 23.75 -7.55
C GLY A 367 0.02 22.94 -8.83
N THR A 368 1.20 22.35 -9.04
CA THR A 368 1.47 21.49 -10.21
C THR A 368 0.68 20.18 -10.18
N LEU A 369 0.47 19.60 -8.99
CA LEU A 369 -0.19 18.31 -8.82
C LEU A 369 -1.70 18.43 -8.60
N GLN A 370 -2.21 19.64 -8.36
CA GLN A 370 -3.59 19.91 -7.93
C GLN A 370 -4.64 19.22 -8.79
N LYS A 371 -4.57 19.38 -10.12
CA LYS A 371 -5.53 18.79 -11.04
C LYS A 371 -5.64 17.27 -10.90
N PHE A 372 -4.52 16.57 -10.73
CA PHE A 372 -4.52 15.11 -10.59
C PHE A 372 -5.13 14.66 -9.26
N VAL A 373 -4.99 15.47 -8.20
CA VAL A 373 -5.66 15.24 -6.91
C VAL A 373 -7.17 15.46 -7.05
N ASP A 374 -7.58 16.56 -7.69
CA ASP A 374 -8.99 16.87 -7.95
C ASP A 374 -9.67 15.79 -8.80
N ASP A 375 -9.07 15.42 -9.94
CA ASP A 375 -9.59 14.39 -10.86
C ASP A 375 -9.80 13.05 -10.13
N LEU A 376 -8.88 12.68 -9.23
CA LEU A 376 -9.00 11.46 -8.42
C LEU A 376 -10.12 11.56 -7.38
N PHE A 377 -10.18 12.66 -6.62
CA PHE A 377 -11.16 12.82 -5.55
C PHE A 377 -12.58 12.94 -6.11
N GLU A 378 -12.75 13.66 -7.21
CA GLU A 378 -14.02 13.79 -7.92
C GLU A 378 -14.49 12.44 -8.46
N THR A 379 -13.58 11.63 -9.03
CA THR A 379 -13.92 10.29 -9.51
C THR A 379 -14.34 9.36 -8.37
N ILE A 380 -13.67 9.43 -7.21
CA ILE A 380 -13.99 8.60 -6.04
C ILE A 380 -15.33 9.00 -5.41
N PHE A 381 -15.62 10.30 -5.31
CA PHE A 381 -16.85 10.83 -4.71
C PHE A 381 -17.91 11.19 -5.76
N SER A 382 -18.02 10.39 -6.83
CA SER A 382 -19.06 10.52 -7.85
C SER A 382 -20.01 9.33 -7.84
N THR A 383 -21.30 9.59 -8.01
CA THR A 383 -22.37 8.59 -8.20
C THR A 383 -22.56 8.19 -9.66
N ALA A 384 -22.02 8.99 -10.58
CA ALA A 384 -22.02 8.74 -12.02
C ALA A 384 -20.77 9.37 -12.65
N HIS A 385 -19.79 8.56 -13.02
CA HIS A 385 -18.56 9.02 -13.68
C HIS A 385 -18.47 8.44 -15.09
N ARG A 386 -18.41 9.29 -16.12
CA ARG A 386 -18.34 8.89 -17.55
C ARG A 386 -19.44 7.90 -17.97
N GLY A 387 -20.63 8.01 -17.40
CA GLY A 387 -21.77 7.12 -17.69
C GLY A 387 -21.77 5.79 -16.93
N SER A 388 -20.75 5.51 -16.12
CA SER A 388 -20.72 4.35 -15.20
C SER A 388 -21.54 4.64 -13.95
N ALA A 389 -22.43 3.72 -13.58
CA ALA A 389 -23.22 3.79 -12.35
C ALA A 389 -22.38 3.52 -11.10
N LEU A 390 -22.83 4.03 -9.95
CA LEU A 390 -22.27 3.72 -8.63
C LEU A 390 -22.19 2.21 -8.41
N PRO A 391 -21.08 1.69 -7.83
CA PRO A 391 -20.98 0.28 -7.46
C PRO A 391 -22.07 -0.14 -6.47
N LEU A 392 -22.78 -1.24 -6.79
CA LEU A 392 -23.88 -1.79 -5.98
C LEU A 392 -23.46 -2.04 -4.52
N ALA A 393 -22.23 -2.51 -4.31
CA ALA A 393 -21.66 -2.76 -3.00
C ALA A 393 -21.65 -1.52 -2.09
N ILE A 394 -21.42 -0.33 -2.65
CA ILE A 394 -21.40 0.92 -1.87
C ILE A 394 -22.81 1.27 -1.41
N LYS A 395 -23.78 1.28 -2.34
CA LYS A 395 -25.18 1.55 -2.02
C LYS A 395 -25.71 0.56 -0.99
N TYR A 396 -25.52 -0.73 -1.23
CA TYR A 396 -26.02 -1.80 -0.36
C TYR A 396 -25.44 -1.70 1.07
N MET A 397 -24.14 -1.43 1.21
CA MET A 397 -23.51 -1.30 2.54
C MET A 397 -23.89 0.03 3.22
N PHE A 398 -24.07 1.12 2.47
CA PHE A 398 -24.48 2.40 3.04
C PHE A 398 -25.94 2.37 3.51
N ASP A 399 -26.83 1.72 2.76
CA ASP A 399 -28.20 1.47 3.19
C ASP A 399 -28.25 0.62 4.46
N PHE A 400 -27.45 -0.45 4.53
CA PHE A 400 -27.32 -1.24 5.75
C PHE A 400 -26.87 -0.38 6.96
N LEU A 401 -25.90 0.52 6.80
CA LEU A 401 -25.48 1.41 7.89
C LEU A 401 -26.57 2.40 8.31
N ASP A 402 -27.35 2.91 7.35
CA ASP A 402 -28.49 3.77 7.64
C ASP A 402 -29.60 3.00 8.38
N GLU A 403 -29.93 1.78 7.94
CA GLU A 403 -30.88 0.88 8.62
C GLU A 403 -30.44 0.55 10.05
N GLN A 404 -29.16 0.26 10.27
CA GLN A 404 -28.61 0.03 11.61
C GLN A 404 -28.73 1.28 12.48
N ALA A 405 -28.45 2.47 11.93
CA ALA A 405 -28.64 3.71 12.66
C ALA A 405 -30.12 3.93 13.01
N ASP A 406 -31.06 3.64 12.10
CA ASP A 406 -32.51 3.74 12.36
C ASP A 406 -32.99 2.74 13.42
N GLN A 407 -32.55 1.49 13.37
CA GLN A 407 -32.88 0.46 14.37
C GLN A 407 -32.44 0.86 15.79
N HIS A 408 -31.33 1.59 15.91
CA HIS A 408 -30.81 2.08 17.18
C HIS A 408 -31.19 3.54 17.48
N GLN A 409 -32.15 4.13 16.75
CA GLN A 409 -32.68 5.49 16.96
C GLN A 409 -31.60 6.60 16.87
N ILE A 410 -30.59 6.39 16.01
CA ILE A 410 -29.52 7.35 15.75
C ILE A 410 -29.93 8.26 14.59
N HIS A 411 -30.47 9.43 14.93
CA HIS A 411 -30.89 10.44 13.95
C HIS A 411 -29.83 11.52 13.67
N ASP A 412 -28.70 11.52 14.39
CA ASP A 412 -27.57 12.43 14.11
C ASP A 412 -26.92 12.08 12.77
N SER A 413 -27.04 12.97 11.78
CA SER A 413 -26.47 12.82 10.44
C SER A 413 -24.94 12.69 10.46
N ASP A 414 -24.27 13.32 11.42
CA ASP A 414 -22.81 13.22 11.53
C ASP A 414 -22.37 11.82 11.93
N VAL A 415 -23.17 11.09 12.71
CA VAL A 415 -22.86 9.71 13.08
C VAL A 415 -22.89 8.83 11.83
N ARG A 416 -23.96 8.94 11.03
CA ARG A 416 -24.10 8.20 9.76
C ARG A 416 -23.00 8.56 8.77
N HIS A 417 -22.68 9.84 8.62
CA HIS A 417 -21.55 10.32 7.83
C HIS A 417 -20.24 9.67 8.31
N THR A 418 -20.00 9.68 9.61
CA THR A 418 -18.78 9.11 10.20
C THR A 418 -18.72 7.60 9.97
N TRP A 419 -19.82 6.87 10.12
CA TRP A 419 -19.86 5.43 9.84
C TRP A 419 -19.55 5.12 8.38
N LYS A 420 -20.15 5.84 7.44
CA LYS A 420 -19.88 5.71 6.00
C LYS A 420 -18.41 6.01 5.68
N SER A 421 -17.87 7.11 6.23
CA SER A 421 -16.47 7.50 6.07
C SER A 421 -15.49 6.46 6.64
N ASN A 422 -15.76 5.98 7.84
CA ASN A 422 -14.96 4.96 8.53
C ASN A 422 -15.04 3.60 7.83
N CYS A 423 -16.17 3.27 7.21
CA CYS A 423 -16.44 2.01 6.53
C CYS A 423 -15.68 1.89 5.19
N LEU A 424 -15.72 2.94 4.37
CA LEU A 424 -15.23 2.89 2.99
C LEU A 424 -14.00 3.79 2.73
N PRO A 425 -14.11 5.14 2.65
CA PRO A 425 -13.01 5.97 2.20
C PRO A 425 -11.79 5.91 3.12
N LEU A 426 -11.98 5.90 4.44
CA LEU A 426 -10.87 5.87 5.40
C LEU A 426 -10.17 4.51 5.51
N ARG A 427 -10.72 3.46 4.89
CA ARG A 427 -10.16 2.10 4.88
C ARG A 427 -9.68 1.71 3.49
N PHE A 428 -10.62 1.56 2.57
CA PHE A 428 -10.35 1.10 1.21
C PHE A 428 -9.59 2.16 0.41
N TRP A 429 -10.15 3.36 0.27
CA TRP A 429 -9.58 4.38 -0.63
C TRP A 429 -8.26 4.94 -0.12
N VAL A 430 -8.15 5.25 1.17
CA VAL A 430 -6.86 5.66 1.77
C VAL A 430 -5.77 4.61 1.54
N ASN A 431 -6.09 3.33 1.70
CA ASN A 431 -5.12 2.27 1.48
C ASN A 431 -4.67 2.20 0.00
N VAL A 432 -5.61 2.30 -0.94
CA VAL A 432 -5.32 2.30 -2.38
C VAL A 432 -4.52 3.53 -2.81
N ILE A 433 -4.86 4.73 -2.31
CA ILE A 433 -4.13 5.98 -2.59
C ILE A 433 -2.69 5.91 -2.08
N LYS A 434 -2.49 5.42 -0.84
CA LYS A 434 -1.14 5.25 -0.28
C LYS A 434 -0.35 4.14 -0.97
N ASN A 435 -1.03 3.13 -1.51
CA ASN A 435 -0.40 1.94 -2.07
C ASN A 435 -0.86 1.65 -3.50
N PRO A 436 -0.56 2.54 -4.47
CA PRO A 436 -0.92 2.32 -5.87
C PRO A 436 -0.25 1.08 -6.45
N GLN A 437 0.88 0.62 -5.88
CA GLN A 437 1.51 -0.64 -6.24
C GLN A 437 0.66 -1.88 -5.88
N PHE A 438 -0.43 -1.75 -5.12
CA PHE A 438 -1.39 -2.84 -4.98
C PHE A 438 -2.21 -3.04 -6.26
N VAL A 439 -2.44 -1.97 -7.01
CA VAL A 439 -3.30 -1.95 -8.21
C VAL A 439 -2.48 -2.09 -9.48
N PHE A 440 -1.31 -1.45 -9.51
CA PHE A 440 -0.45 -1.38 -10.68
C PHE A 440 0.88 -2.10 -10.45
N ASP A 441 1.46 -2.61 -11.54
CA ASP A 441 2.81 -3.14 -11.51
C ASP A 441 3.83 -2.00 -11.69
N ILE A 442 4.06 -1.30 -10.58
CA ILE A 442 4.90 -0.10 -10.48
C ILE A 442 5.82 -0.19 -9.26
N HIS A 443 6.90 0.58 -9.30
CA HIS A 443 7.75 0.81 -8.15
C HIS A 443 7.39 2.11 -7.44
N LYS A 444 7.11 2.03 -6.14
CA LYS A 444 6.85 3.20 -5.30
C LYS A 444 8.11 3.56 -4.51
N SER A 445 8.79 4.63 -4.92
CA SER A 445 9.95 5.17 -4.20
C SER A 445 9.55 5.82 -2.87
N SER A 446 10.50 5.97 -1.95
CA SER A 446 10.26 6.58 -0.62
C SER A 446 9.69 8.00 -0.71
N ILE A 447 10.19 8.83 -1.63
CA ILE A 447 9.68 10.19 -1.82
C ILE A 447 8.24 10.19 -2.37
N THR A 448 7.93 9.26 -3.27
CA THR A 448 6.57 9.10 -3.82
C THR A 448 5.60 8.67 -2.73
N ASP A 449 6.00 7.73 -1.86
CA ASP A 449 5.22 7.31 -0.68
C ASP A 449 4.93 8.48 0.28
N ALA A 450 5.92 9.31 0.56
CA ALA A 450 5.76 10.50 1.39
C ALA A 450 4.75 11.50 0.79
N CYS A 451 4.80 11.71 -0.52
CA CYS A 451 3.85 12.60 -1.21
C CYS A 451 2.43 12.02 -1.24
N LEU A 452 2.27 10.73 -1.55
CA LEU A 452 0.98 10.05 -1.51
C LEU A 452 0.37 10.03 -0.11
N SER A 453 1.20 9.99 0.94
CA SER A 453 0.74 10.11 2.32
C SER A 453 0.14 11.49 2.63
N VAL A 454 0.69 12.57 2.06
CA VAL A 454 0.10 13.91 2.18
C VAL A 454 -1.25 14.00 1.46
N VAL A 455 -1.35 13.43 0.25
CA VAL A 455 -2.61 13.36 -0.50
C VAL A 455 -3.66 12.52 0.25
N ALA A 456 -3.27 11.35 0.76
CA ALA A 456 -4.14 10.50 1.55
C ALA A 456 -4.62 11.19 2.84
N GLN A 457 -3.76 11.95 3.52
CA GLN A 457 -4.18 12.73 4.68
C GLN A 457 -5.19 13.82 4.32
N THR A 458 -4.99 14.50 3.19
CA THR A 458 -5.96 15.47 2.67
C THR A 458 -7.32 14.80 2.36
N PHE A 459 -7.30 13.61 1.77
CA PHE A 459 -8.51 12.79 1.53
C PHE A 459 -9.21 12.38 2.84
N MET A 460 -8.44 12.06 3.89
CA MET A 460 -9.01 11.77 5.21
C MET A 460 -9.66 13.01 5.82
N ASP A 461 -9.01 14.16 5.71
CA ASP A 461 -9.52 15.44 6.24
C ASP A 461 -10.82 15.88 5.54
N SER A 462 -11.00 15.57 4.25
CA SER A 462 -12.24 15.84 3.52
C SER A 462 -13.41 14.95 3.96
N CYS A 463 -13.14 13.79 4.56
CA CYS A 463 -14.18 12.90 5.08
C CYS A 463 -14.65 13.25 6.50
N SER A 464 -13.97 14.17 7.18
CA SER A 464 -14.24 14.55 8.57
C SER A 464 -15.41 15.54 8.69
N THR A 465 -16.29 15.35 9.67
CA THR A 465 -17.34 16.31 10.03
C THR A 465 -16.82 17.46 10.90
N SER A 466 -15.66 17.29 11.54
CA SER A 466 -15.07 18.31 12.44
C SER A 466 -14.65 19.57 11.70
N GLU A 467 -14.85 20.74 12.32
CA GLU A 467 -14.37 22.01 11.78
C GLU A 467 -12.85 22.01 11.55
N HIS A 468 -12.45 22.65 10.46
CA HIS A 468 -11.06 22.73 10.04
C HIS A 468 -10.34 23.89 10.76
N LYS A 469 -10.04 23.71 12.06
CA LYS A 469 -9.29 24.71 12.84
C LYS A 469 -7.82 24.74 12.43
N LEU A 470 -7.35 25.91 12.00
CA LEU A 470 -5.97 26.17 11.60
C LEU A 470 -5.32 27.13 12.59
N GLY A 471 -4.07 26.86 12.91
CA GLY A 471 -3.23 27.67 13.78
C GLY A 471 -1.77 27.49 13.41
N LYS A 472 -0.88 28.22 14.10
CA LYS A 472 0.56 28.19 13.83
C LYS A 472 1.17 26.79 13.97
N ASP A 473 0.62 25.95 14.85
CA ASP A 473 1.09 24.59 15.11
C ASP A 473 0.37 23.52 14.25
N SER A 474 -0.41 23.94 13.25
CA SER A 474 -1.06 22.99 12.34
C SER A 474 -0.03 22.29 11.45
N PRO A 475 -0.15 20.97 11.24
CA PRO A 475 0.75 20.23 10.34
C PRO A 475 0.79 20.85 8.94
N SER A 476 1.96 20.84 8.31
CA SER A 476 2.16 21.50 7.00
C SER A 476 1.25 20.95 5.90
N ASN A 477 0.97 19.65 5.87
CA ASN A 477 0.01 19.07 4.93
C ASN A 477 -1.40 19.65 5.11
N LYS A 478 -1.80 19.95 6.34
CA LYS A 478 -3.11 20.54 6.68
C LYS A 478 -3.19 21.99 6.20
N LEU A 479 -2.11 22.75 6.40
CA LEU A 479 -1.98 24.13 5.90
C LEU A 479 -1.96 24.18 4.36
N LEU A 480 -1.32 23.21 3.73
CA LEU A 480 -1.10 23.15 2.28
C LEU A 480 -2.42 23.01 1.48
N TYR A 481 -3.39 22.26 2.01
CA TYR A 481 -4.70 22.02 1.39
C TYR A 481 -5.86 22.71 2.12
N ALA A 482 -5.57 23.62 3.06
CA ALA A 482 -6.54 24.32 3.88
C ALA A 482 -7.70 24.96 3.09
N LYS A 483 -7.41 25.52 1.92
CA LYS A 483 -8.40 26.20 1.06
C LYS A 483 -9.25 25.23 0.24
N ASP A 484 -8.77 24.02 0.00
CA ASP A 484 -9.44 23.02 -0.87
C ASP A 484 -10.34 22.09 -0.05
N ILE A 485 -9.97 21.81 1.21
CA ILE A 485 -10.69 20.87 2.08
C ILE A 485 -12.19 21.22 2.24
N PRO A 486 -12.62 22.48 2.42
CA PRO A 486 -14.05 22.80 2.47
C PRO A 486 -14.80 22.38 1.20
N ASN A 487 -14.19 22.52 0.02
CA ASN A 487 -14.79 22.09 -1.24
C ASN A 487 -14.88 20.56 -1.31
N TYR A 488 -13.81 19.84 -0.92
CA TYR A 488 -13.84 18.38 -0.88
C TYR A 488 -14.87 17.84 0.13
N LYS A 489 -15.04 18.48 1.30
CA LYS A 489 -16.10 18.13 2.25
C LYS A 489 -17.48 18.23 1.61
N SER A 490 -17.74 19.30 0.85
CA SER A 490 -19.00 19.45 0.12
C SER A 490 -19.24 18.33 -0.92
N TRP A 491 -18.18 17.79 -1.52
CA TRP A 491 -18.28 16.65 -2.44
C TRP A 491 -18.66 15.38 -1.68
N VAL A 492 -18.04 15.13 -0.53
CA VAL A 492 -18.35 13.97 0.33
C VAL A 492 -19.78 14.02 0.84
N GLU A 493 -20.22 15.18 1.35
CA GLU A 493 -21.59 15.39 1.82
C GLU A 493 -22.61 15.15 0.71
N ARG A 494 -22.37 15.71 -0.48
CA ARG A 494 -23.21 15.49 -1.66
C ARG A 494 -23.23 14.02 -2.08
N TYR A 495 -22.07 13.38 -2.12
CA TYR A 495 -21.93 11.96 -2.46
C TYR A 495 -22.78 11.07 -1.55
N TYR A 496 -22.72 11.27 -0.23
CA TYR A 496 -23.55 10.50 0.71
C TYR A 496 -25.05 10.82 0.58
N ALA A 497 -25.41 12.09 0.38
CA ALA A 497 -26.79 12.50 0.18
C ALA A 497 -27.39 11.93 -1.10
N ASP A 498 -26.63 11.90 -2.20
CA ASP A 498 -27.10 11.38 -3.48
C ASP A 498 -27.24 9.86 -3.45
N ILE A 499 -26.33 9.13 -2.80
CA ILE A 499 -26.46 7.67 -2.58
C ILE A 499 -27.72 7.34 -1.77
N ALA A 500 -28.00 8.12 -0.71
CA ALA A 500 -29.19 7.90 0.12
C ALA A 500 -30.50 8.07 -0.68
N LYS A 501 -30.52 8.97 -1.68
CA LYS A 501 -31.67 9.18 -2.58
C LYS A 501 -31.82 8.12 -3.66
N MET A 502 -30.79 7.33 -3.94
CA MET A 502 -30.88 6.26 -4.93
C MET A 502 -31.87 5.18 -4.47
N PRO A 503 -32.58 4.51 -5.40
CA PRO A 503 -33.44 3.38 -5.07
C PRO A 503 -32.68 2.32 -4.27
N ALA A 504 -33.34 1.75 -3.26
CA ALA A 504 -32.80 0.63 -2.51
C ALA A 504 -32.56 -0.57 -3.44
N ILE A 505 -31.46 -1.28 -3.22
CA ILE A 505 -31.15 -2.52 -3.97
C ILE A 505 -31.91 -3.66 -3.30
N SER A 506 -32.69 -4.41 -4.07
CA SER A 506 -33.38 -5.58 -3.53
C SER A 506 -32.38 -6.67 -3.14
N ASP A 507 -32.68 -7.45 -2.11
CA ASP A 507 -31.82 -8.59 -1.72
C ASP A 507 -31.66 -9.58 -2.89
N GLN A 508 -32.69 -9.75 -3.73
CA GLN A 508 -32.61 -10.61 -4.91
C GLN A 508 -31.58 -10.10 -5.94
N ASP A 509 -31.59 -8.80 -6.24
CA ASP A 509 -30.63 -8.21 -7.19
C ASP A 509 -29.20 -8.25 -6.64
N MET A 510 -29.04 -8.00 -5.33
CA MET A 510 -27.74 -8.09 -4.68
C MET A 510 -27.23 -9.53 -4.65
N SER A 511 -28.07 -10.52 -4.35
CA SER A 511 -27.73 -11.94 -4.42
C SER A 511 -27.32 -12.35 -5.83
N ALA A 512 -28.05 -11.93 -6.86
CA ALA A 512 -27.71 -12.20 -8.25
C ALA A 512 -26.34 -11.59 -8.64
N TYR A 513 -26.07 -10.35 -8.21
CA TYR A 513 -24.78 -9.71 -8.40
C TYR A 513 -23.64 -10.47 -7.69
N LEU A 514 -23.83 -10.85 -6.43
CA LEU A 514 -22.83 -11.57 -5.64
C LEU A 514 -22.56 -12.97 -6.20
N ALA A 515 -23.59 -13.69 -6.67
CA ALA A 515 -23.43 -14.98 -7.33
C ALA A 515 -22.59 -14.87 -8.61
N GLU A 516 -22.78 -13.81 -9.40
CA GLU A 516 -21.95 -13.57 -10.58
C GLU A 516 -20.50 -13.23 -10.19
N GLN A 517 -20.28 -12.42 -9.14
CA GLN A 517 -18.93 -12.14 -8.63
C GLN A 517 -18.23 -13.40 -8.12
N SER A 518 -18.94 -14.28 -7.41
CA SER A 518 -18.45 -15.60 -7.01
C SER A 518 -17.99 -16.41 -8.22
N ARG A 519 -18.83 -16.50 -9.25
CA ARG A 519 -18.55 -17.29 -10.47
C ARG A 519 -17.33 -16.77 -11.22
N LEU A 520 -17.18 -15.46 -11.34
CA LEU A 520 -16.05 -14.81 -12.02
C LEU A 520 -14.71 -15.02 -11.31
N HIS A 521 -14.72 -15.36 -10.02
CA HIS A 521 -13.53 -15.40 -9.18
C HIS A 521 -13.26 -16.74 -8.50
N LEU A 522 -14.10 -17.76 -8.74
CA LEU A 522 -14.05 -19.08 -8.11
C LEU A 522 -12.66 -19.76 -8.17
N SER A 523 -11.89 -19.54 -9.25
CA SER A 523 -10.58 -20.15 -9.46
C SER A 523 -9.40 -19.21 -9.19
N GLN A 524 -9.61 -18.08 -8.50
CA GLN A 524 -8.52 -17.14 -8.20
C GLN A 524 -7.66 -17.57 -7.02
N PHE A 525 -8.21 -18.29 -6.05
CA PHE A 525 -7.47 -18.74 -4.87
C PHE A 525 -7.67 -20.23 -4.65
N ASN A 526 -6.64 -20.85 -4.06
CA ASN A 526 -6.76 -22.22 -3.60
C ASN A 526 -7.51 -22.24 -2.26
N SER A 527 -8.80 -22.56 -2.31
CA SER A 527 -9.63 -22.68 -1.11
C SER A 527 -9.11 -23.73 -0.14
N MET A 528 -8.49 -24.82 -0.62
CA MET A 528 -7.95 -25.86 0.24
C MET A 528 -6.77 -25.35 1.08
N SER A 529 -5.85 -24.59 0.47
CA SER A 529 -4.77 -23.91 1.18
C SER A 529 -5.31 -22.93 2.22
N ALA A 530 -6.36 -22.16 1.87
CA ALA A 530 -6.98 -21.24 2.82
C ALA A 530 -7.62 -22.00 4.00
N LEU A 531 -8.32 -23.11 3.75
CA LEU A 531 -8.91 -23.96 4.78
C LEU A 531 -7.86 -24.55 5.71
N HIS A 532 -6.73 -24.99 5.16
CA HIS A 532 -5.61 -25.51 5.94
C HIS A 532 -5.02 -24.45 6.88
N GLU A 533 -4.78 -23.24 6.38
CA GLU A 533 -4.32 -22.12 7.20
C GLU A 533 -5.34 -21.74 8.29
N ILE A 534 -6.64 -21.73 7.98
CA ILE A 534 -7.69 -21.48 8.99
C ILE A 534 -7.71 -22.61 10.04
N TYR A 535 -7.50 -23.86 9.63
CA TYR A 535 -7.52 -25.00 10.53
C TYR A 535 -6.44 -24.92 11.62
N SER A 536 -5.31 -24.24 11.36
CA SER A 536 -4.31 -23.96 12.41
C SER A 536 -4.90 -23.24 13.64
N TYR A 537 -5.90 -22.36 13.43
CA TYR A 537 -6.63 -21.69 14.51
C TYR A 537 -7.61 -22.63 15.22
N ILE A 538 -8.19 -23.60 14.52
CA ILE A 538 -8.98 -24.68 15.14
C ILE A 538 -8.08 -25.49 16.07
N THR A 539 -6.88 -25.87 15.62
CA THR A 539 -5.93 -26.63 16.46
C THR A 539 -5.51 -25.84 17.69
N LYS A 540 -5.25 -24.54 17.53
CA LYS A 540 -4.78 -23.67 18.63
C LYS A 540 -5.84 -23.40 19.70
N TYR A 541 -7.12 -23.29 19.32
CA TYR A 541 -8.23 -22.90 20.21
C TYR A 541 -9.33 -23.96 20.29
N LYS A 542 -8.93 -25.23 20.14
CA LYS A 542 -9.86 -26.37 19.99
C LYS A 542 -10.87 -26.44 21.12
N ASP A 543 -10.41 -26.37 22.36
CA ASP A 543 -11.25 -26.57 23.54
C ASP A 543 -12.24 -25.43 23.73
N GLU A 544 -11.82 -24.18 23.50
CA GLU A 544 -12.68 -23.01 23.56
C GLU A 544 -13.76 -23.07 22.49
N ILE A 545 -13.41 -23.47 21.26
CA ILE A 545 -14.36 -23.58 20.15
C ILE A 545 -15.37 -24.69 20.42
N LEU A 546 -14.93 -25.88 20.83
CA LEU A 546 -15.84 -26.99 21.17
C LEU A 546 -16.77 -26.63 22.33
N THR A 547 -16.26 -25.90 23.32
CA THR A 547 -17.06 -25.40 24.44
C THR A 547 -18.09 -24.37 23.99
N ALA A 548 -17.71 -23.45 23.10
CA ALA A 548 -18.64 -22.45 22.56
C ALA A 548 -19.74 -23.08 21.71
N LEU A 549 -19.40 -24.08 20.88
CA LEU A 549 -20.37 -24.84 20.06
C LEU A 549 -21.34 -25.66 20.92
N GLU A 550 -20.93 -26.12 22.10
CA GLU A 550 -21.81 -26.81 23.05
C GLU A 550 -22.78 -25.82 23.73
N LYS A 551 -22.34 -24.60 24.00
CA LYS A 551 -23.18 -23.57 24.63
C LYS A 551 -24.22 -23.00 23.66
N ASP A 552 -23.85 -22.81 22.40
CA ASP A 552 -24.74 -22.24 21.38
C ASP A 552 -25.87 -23.23 21.00
N GLU A 553 -27.13 -22.79 21.17
CA GLU A 553 -28.30 -23.64 20.95
C GLU A 553 -28.45 -24.08 19.49
N GLN A 554 -28.20 -23.18 18.55
CA GLN A 554 -28.33 -23.46 17.12
C GLN A 554 -27.22 -24.40 16.63
N ALA A 555 -26.02 -24.27 17.19
CA ALA A 555 -24.90 -25.17 16.95
C ALA A 555 -25.19 -26.58 17.47
N ARG A 556 -25.79 -26.71 18.65
CA ARG A 556 -26.26 -28.02 19.18
C ARG A 556 -27.33 -28.65 18.29
N ARG A 557 -28.34 -27.89 17.87
CA ARG A 557 -29.39 -28.37 16.94
C ARG A 557 -28.81 -28.94 15.65
N GLN A 558 -27.73 -28.34 15.14
CA GLN A 558 -27.06 -28.77 13.91
C GLN A 558 -25.92 -29.78 14.13
N ARG A 559 -25.68 -30.20 15.37
CA ARG A 559 -24.59 -31.11 15.79
C ARG A 559 -23.22 -30.64 15.32
N LEU A 560 -22.96 -29.33 15.40
CA LEU A 560 -21.73 -28.73 14.86
C LEU A 560 -20.48 -29.15 15.65
N ARG A 561 -20.61 -29.34 16.97
CA ARG A 561 -19.54 -29.86 17.81
C ARG A 561 -19.03 -31.22 17.33
N SER A 562 -19.93 -32.20 17.18
CA SER A 562 -19.54 -33.56 16.78
C SER A 562 -18.95 -33.59 15.35
N LYS A 563 -19.43 -32.72 14.46
CA LYS A 563 -18.86 -32.57 13.12
C LYS A 563 -17.45 -31.99 13.17
N LEU A 564 -17.17 -31.03 14.05
CA LEU A 564 -15.82 -30.51 14.24
C LEU A 564 -14.89 -31.57 14.84
N GLU A 565 -15.37 -32.34 15.83
CA GLU A 565 -14.62 -33.48 16.39
C GLU A 565 -14.27 -34.49 15.29
N GLN A 566 -15.22 -34.83 14.40
CA GLN A 566 -14.97 -35.70 13.25
C GLN A 566 -13.88 -35.14 12.30
N VAL A 567 -13.89 -33.83 12.02
CA VAL A 567 -12.85 -33.17 11.22
C VAL A 567 -11.49 -33.34 11.89
N VAL A 568 -11.41 -33.08 13.20
CA VAL A 568 -10.17 -33.17 13.97
C VAL A 568 -9.64 -34.59 14.03
N ASP A 569 -10.50 -35.57 14.28
CA ASP A 569 -10.13 -36.98 14.33
C ASP A 569 -9.63 -37.46 12.95
N THR A 570 -10.30 -37.05 11.87
CA THR A 570 -9.87 -37.37 10.51
C THR A 570 -8.50 -36.76 10.18
N MET A 571 -8.23 -35.54 10.67
CA MET A 571 -6.92 -34.88 10.49
C MET A 571 -5.80 -35.60 11.27
N ALA A 572 -6.11 -36.08 12.48
CA ALA A 572 -5.15 -36.80 13.32
C ALA A 572 -4.75 -38.16 12.73
N LEU A 573 -5.63 -38.82 11.97
CA LEU A 573 -5.34 -40.07 11.25
C LEU A 573 -4.34 -39.91 10.08
N SER A 574 -3.91 -38.68 9.79
CA SER A 574 -2.91 -38.33 8.77
C SER A 574 -1.58 -37.86 9.36
N SER A 575 -1.47 -37.74 10.69
CA SER A 575 -0.26 -37.27 11.38
C SER A 575 0.75 -38.37 11.67
#